data_AF-A0A8D1CGI8-F1
#
_entry.id   AF-A0A8D1CGI8-F1
#
_cell.length_a   1.000
_cell.length_b   1.000
_cell.length_c   1.000
_cell.angle_alpha   90.00
_cell.angle_beta   90.00
_cell.angle_gamma   90.00
#
_symmetry.space_group_name_H-M   'P 1'
#
loop_
_entity.id
_entity.type
_entity.pdbx_description
1 polymer ?
#
loop_
_entity_poly.entity_id
_entity_poly.type
_entity_poly.pdbx_seq_one_letter_code
_entity_poly.pdbx_strand_id
1 'polypeptide(L)'
;MRPGRGVRAAMLQNVGNHLRRGLASVFSNRASKKSAPRSENNMGDGEGYRNPTEVQMSQLVLPCHTNQRGELSVGQLLKWIDATACLSAERHAGCPCVTASMDDIYFEHTISVGHVVNIKAKVNRAFNSSMEVASEDLCSEKQWNVCKALATFVAHRELSKVKLKPTTPRTEEEKMEHSVAAERRRMRLVYADTIKDLLAHYVIHDDLESKDYSRMVPAEKTRVESVELVLPPHANHQGNTFGGQIMAWMENVATIAASRLCHAHPTLKAIEMFHFRGPSQVGDRLVLKAIVNNAFKHSMEVGVCVEAYRQEAETHRRHINSAFMTFVVLDADDQPQILPWIRPQPGDGERRYREASARKKIRLDRKYIVSCKQAEMPLSVPWDPSNQVYLSYNNVSSLKMLVAKDNWVLSSEINQFRVYTLEDDKFLSFHMEMLVQVDAAQAFLLLSDLRRRAEWDKHYRSVELVQQVDEDDAIYHVISPPIGDDPKPQDFVILASRRKPCDNGDPYVIALRSVTLPTHREMPEYRRGETLCSGFCFWREGDQLTKVSYYNQATPGFLNYVTTNVTGLSSEFYTTFKACEQFLLDNRNDLAPSLQAL
;
A
#
# COMPACT_ATOMS: atom_id res chain seq x y z
N MET A 1 -10.11 -16.83 -76.55
CA MET A 1 -10.52 -18.21 -76.94
C MET A 1 -9.59 -19.22 -76.26
N ARG A 2 -9.98 -20.51 -76.18
CA ARG A 2 -9.07 -21.66 -75.92
C ARG A 2 -8.09 -21.84 -77.12
N PRO A 3 -6.92 -22.52 -77.05
CA PRO A 3 -6.62 -23.82 -76.41
C PRO A 3 -5.27 -23.85 -75.62
N GLY A 4 -4.71 -24.99 -75.14
CA GLY A 4 -5.28 -26.33 -74.91
C GLY A 4 -4.48 -27.54 -75.46
N ARG A 5 -4.43 -28.63 -74.66
CA ARG A 5 -3.97 -30.03 -74.92
C ARG A 5 -2.47 -30.36 -74.73
N GLY A 6 -2.23 -31.39 -73.91
CA GLY A 6 -0.99 -32.16 -73.70
C GLY A 6 -1.36 -33.57 -73.20
N VAL A 7 -0.69 -34.64 -73.66
CA VAL A 7 -1.29 -36.00 -73.76
C VAL A 7 -0.23 -37.12 -73.76
N ARG A 8 -0.56 -38.32 -73.21
CA ARG A 8 0.20 -39.61 -73.23
C ARG A 8 1.51 -39.61 -72.39
N ALA A 9 2.20 -40.71 -72.03
CA ALA A 9 1.98 -42.18 -71.93
C ALA A 9 3.25 -42.80 -71.27
N ALA A 10 3.37 -44.05 -70.76
CA ALA A 10 2.48 -45.11 -70.23
C ALA A 10 3.39 -46.24 -69.62
N MET A 11 2.89 -47.48 -69.43
CA MET A 11 3.61 -48.70 -69.00
C MET A 11 4.08 -48.75 -67.52
N LEU A 12 4.30 -49.90 -66.85
CA LEU A 12 3.84 -51.31 -67.00
C LEU A 12 4.01 -52.05 -65.64
N GLN A 13 3.24 -53.13 -65.42
CA GLN A 13 3.52 -54.44 -64.74
C GLN A 13 4.70 -54.58 -63.71
N ASN A 14 4.67 -55.47 -62.70
CA ASN A 14 3.82 -56.66 -62.43
C ASN A 14 3.93 -57.15 -60.96
N VAL A 15 3.04 -58.08 -60.55
CA VAL A 15 3.20 -59.21 -59.57
C VAL A 15 3.97 -58.98 -58.24
N GLY A 16 3.47 -59.40 -57.06
CA GLY A 16 2.22 -60.09 -56.69
C GLY A 16 2.34 -60.92 -55.39
N ASN A 17 1.25 -61.61 -54.99
CA ASN A 17 1.08 -62.50 -53.81
C ASN A 17 1.12 -61.81 -52.43
N HIS A 18 0.12 -61.94 -51.54
CA HIS A 18 -0.43 -63.13 -50.83
C HIS A 18 0.50 -63.64 -49.70
N LEU A 19 0.03 -64.05 -48.51
CA LEU A 19 -1.27 -64.65 -48.12
C LEU A 19 -1.62 -64.45 -46.61
N ARG A 20 -2.90 -64.67 -46.22
CA ARG A 20 -3.48 -65.17 -44.93
C ARG A 20 -2.53 -65.40 -43.72
N ARG A 21 -2.86 -65.15 -42.44
CA ARG A 21 -4.04 -65.41 -41.55
C ARG A 21 -3.79 -64.63 -40.22
N GLY A 22 -4.59 -64.60 -39.13
CA GLY A 22 -5.78 -65.30 -38.65
C GLY A 22 -6.10 -64.84 -37.20
N LEU A 23 -7.15 -65.34 -36.53
CA LEU A 23 -7.68 -64.82 -35.25
C LEU A 23 -7.27 -65.61 -33.98
N ALA A 24 -7.44 -64.96 -32.81
CA ALA A 24 -7.47 -65.51 -31.44
C ALA A 24 -6.09 -65.90 -30.80
N SER A 25 -5.92 -66.05 -29.47
CA SER A 25 -6.88 -66.05 -28.34
C SER A 25 -6.24 -65.66 -26.97
N VAL A 26 -7.09 -65.19 -26.03
CA VAL A 26 -7.15 -65.55 -24.58
C VAL A 26 -5.89 -65.46 -23.66
N PHE A 27 -5.99 -64.56 -22.65
CA PHE A 27 -5.43 -64.60 -21.27
C PHE A 27 -3.97 -65.05 -21.00
N SER A 28 -3.16 -64.21 -20.32
CA SER A 28 -2.94 -64.30 -18.84
C SER A 28 -1.70 -63.53 -18.32
N ASN A 29 -1.65 -63.35 -16.99
CA ASN A 29 -0.53 -63.03 -16.09
C ASN A 29 0.15 -61.64 -16.09
N ARG A 30 0.28 -61.11 -14.87
CA ARG A 30 1.11 -59.96 -14.47
C ARG A 30 2.60 -60.33 -14.49
N ALA A 31 3.47 -59.44 -14.97
CA ALA A 31 4.85 -59.34 -14.50
C ALA A 31 5.39 -57.90 -14.66
N SER A 32 6.01 -57.37 -13.61
CA SER A 32 6.47 -55.97 -13.55
C SER A 32 7.68 -55.70 -14.45
N LYS A 33 7.65 -54.62 -15.23
CA LYS A 33 8.86 -53.95 -15.75
C LYS A 33 8.77 -52.44 -15.56
N LYS A 34 9.82 -51.84 -14.97
CA LYS A 34 10.01 -50.39 -14.92
C LYS A 34 10.37 -49.90 -16.33
N SER A 35 9.66 -48.89 -16.85
CA SER A 35 10.09 -48.12 -18.01
C SER A 35 10.85 -46.88 -17.55
N ALA A 36 12.08 -46.69 -18.01
CA ALA A 36 12.81 -45.43 -17.89
C ALA A 36 12.08 -44.31 -18.66
N PRO A 37 12.26 -43.02 -18.31
CA PRO A 37 11.65 -41.92 -19.04
C PRO A 37 12.15 -41.90 -20.49
N ARG A 38 11.26 -41.57 -21.43
CA ARG A 38 11.66 -41.24 -22.80
C ARG A 38 12.36 -39.89 -22.81
N SER A 39 13.55 -39.85 -23.38
CA SER A 39 14.18 -38.60 -23.82
C SER A 39 13.51 -38.13 -25.10
N GLU A 40 12.58 -37.19 -24.98
CA GLU A 40 12.04 -36.48 -26.14
C GLU A 40 13.03 -35.35 -26.49
N ASN A 41 13.67 -35.47 -27.65
CA ASN A 41 14.65 -34.50 -28.13
C ASN A 41 13.96 -33.23 -28.63
N ASN A 42 14.55 -32.08 -28.34
CA ASN A 42 14.16 -30.80 -28.93
C ASN A 42 14.27 -30.85 -30.47
N MET A 43 13.15 -30.75 -31.18
CA MET A 43 13.00 -29.89 -32.35
C MET A 43 11.55 -29.39 -32.42
N GLY A 44 11.38 -28.08 -32.27
CA GLY A 44 10.11 -27.36 -32.28
C GLY A 44 10.41 -25.87 -32.10
N ASP A 45 9.81 -25.03 -32.94
CA ASP A 45 10.24 -23.64 -33.13
C ASP A 45 9.93 -22.71 -31.96
N GLY A 46 10.83 -21.75 -31.72
CA GLY A 46 10.51 -20.35 -31.38
C GLY A 46 9.78 -19.99 -30.08
N GLU A 47 9.08 -20.90 -29.42
CA GLU A 47 8.26 -20.57 -28.24
C GLU A 47 9.11 -20.41 -26.99
N GLY A 48 9.14 -19.19 -26.44
CA GLY A 48 9.75 -18.91 -25.15
C GLY A 48 9.07 -19.68 -24.01
N TYR A 49 9.83 -20.02 -22.96
CA TYR A 49 9.31 -20.77 -21.82
C TYR A 49 8.08 -20.09 -21.20
N ARG A 50 6.92 -20.71 -21.36
CA ARG A 50 5.66 -20.33 -20.71
C ARG A 50 5.43 -21.19 -19.46
N ASN A 51 5.00 -20.57 -18.36
CA ASN A 51 4.70 -21.31 -17.14
C ASN A 51 3.46 -22.22 -17.37
N PRO A 52 3.50 -23.52 -17.04
CA PRO A 52 2.41 -24.46 -17.36
C PRO A 52 1.10 -24.18 -16.61
N THR A 53 1.14 -23.37 -15.55
CA THR A 53 -0.05 -22.94 -14.80
C THR A 53 -0.65 -21.64 -15.34
N GLU A 54 -0.01 -20.98 -16.31
CA GLU A 54 -0.39 -19.66 -16.80
C GLU A 54 -1.71 -19.68 -17.58
N VAL A 55 -2.67 -18.87 -17.15
CA VAL A 55 -3.93 -18.61 -17.83
C VAL A 55 -3.95 -17.15 -18.27
N GLN A 56 -4.46 -16.89 -19.47
CA GLN A 56 -4.67 -15.54 -19.97
C GLN A 56 -6.13 -15.39 -20.41
N MET A 57 -6.76 -14.29 -20.00
CA MET A 57 -8.09 -13.87 -20.40
C MET A 57 -8.02 -12.48 -21.02
N SER A 58 -8.58 -12.32 -22.22
CA SER A 58 -8.75 -11.03 -22.88
C SER A 58 -10.24 -10.68 -22.94
N GLN A 59 -10.62 -9.48 -22.51
CA GLN A 59 -12.00 -8.98 -22.51
C GLN A 59 -12.07 -7.58 -23.10
N LEU A 60 -13.11 -7.29 -23.88
CA LEU A 60 -13.43 -5.93 -24.32
C LEU A 60 -14.31 -5.24 -23.29
N VAL A 61 -14.00 -4.00 -22.92
CA VAL A 61 -14.85 -3.20 -22.03
C VAL A 61 -16.05 -2.67 -22.82
N LEU A 62 -17.18 -3.35 -22.64
CA LEU A 62 -18.48 -2.98 -23.21
C LEU A 62 -19.24 -2.02 -22.27
N PRO A 63 -20.21 -1.23 -22.76
CA PRO A 63 -21.03 -0.36 -21.91
C PRO A 63 -21.79 -1.06 -20.77
N CYS A 64 -22.04 -2.37 -20.88
CA CYS A 64 -22.63 -3.19 -19.81
C CYS A 64 -21.62 -3.60 -18.71
N HIS A 65 -20.34 -3.30 -18.88
CA HIS A 65 -19.28 -3.52 -17.88
C HIS A 65 -18.93 -2.24 -17.10
N THR A 66 -19.50 -1.08 -17.49
CA THR A 66 -19.05 0.23 -17.02
C THR A 66 -20.05 0.95 -16.09
N ASN A 67 -19.50 1.85 -15.27
CA ASN A 67 -20.24 2.79 -14.44
C ASN A 67 -20.85 3.93 -15.28
N GLN A 68 -21.50 4.89 -14.60
CA GLN A 68 -22.18 6.03 -15.23
C GLN A 68 -21.23 7.02 -15.95
N ARG A 69 -19.92 6.98 -15.69
CA ARG A 69 -18.89 7.78 -16.39
C ARG A 69 -18.30 7.07 -17.61
N GLY A 70 -18.67 5.81 -17.87
CA GLY A 70 -18.07 4.99 -18.93
C GLY A 70 -16.74 4.33 -18.55
N GLU A 71 -16.44 4.23 -17.24
CA GLU A 71 -15.28 3.49 -16.73
C GLU A 71 -15.70 2.09 -16.27
N LEU A 72 -14.84 1.08 -16.43
CA LEU A 72 -15.04 -0.29 -15.96
C LEU A 72 -15.38 -0.33 -14.46
N SER A 73 -16.48 -1.01 -14.08
CA SER A 73 -16.75 -1.32 -12.67
C SER A 73 -15.62 -2.18 -12.12
N VAL A 74 -15.06 -1.76 -10.99
CA VAL A 74 -13.96 -2.48 -10.35
C VAL A 74 -14.46 -3.84 -9.83
N GLY A 75 -15.73 -3.95 -9.43
CA GLY A 75 -16.40 -5.22 -9.15
C GLY A 75 -16.39 -6.19 -10.33
N GLN A 76 -16.63 -5.71 -11.56
CA GLN A 76 -16.52 -6.54 -12.77
C GLN A 76 -15.07 -6.95 -13.07
N LEU A 77 -14.09 -6.05 -12.84
CA LEU A 77 -12.67 -6.37 -12.94
C LEU A 77 -12.24 -7.45 -11.93
N LEU A 78 -12.66 -7.32 -10.67
CA LEU A 78 -12.41 -8.31 -9.61
C LEU A 78 -13.02 -9.68 -9.94
N LYS A 79 -14.20 -9.70 -10.58
CA LYS A 79 -14.83 -10.93 -11.07
C LYS A 79 -14.01 -11.61 -12.17
N TRP A 80 -13.41 -10.86 -13.09
CA TRP A 80 -12.51 -11.41 -14.11
C TRP A 80 -11.16 -11.87 -13.53
N ILE A 81 -10.60 -11.13 -12.57
CA ILE A 81 -9.37 -11.51 -11.85
C ILE A 81 -9.57 -12.83 -11.11
N ASP A 82 -10.62 -12.96 -10.29
CA ASP A 82 -10.93 -14.19 -9.55
C ASP A 82 -11.18 -15.37 -10.49
N ALA A 83 -11.94 -15.17 -11.58
CA ALA A 83 -12.18 -16.23 -12.56
C ALA A 83 -10.89 -16.70 -13.26
N THR A 84 -10.01 -15.78 -13.68
CA THR A 84 -8.75 -16.13 -14.36
C THR A 84 -7.78 -16.80 -13.40
N ALA A 85 -7.70 -16.33 -12.15
CA ALA A 85 -6.85 -16.90 -11.12
C ALA A 85 -7.36 -18.26 -10.61
N CYS A 86 -8.69 -18.44 -10.53
CA CYS A 86 -9.33 -19.72 -10.23
C CYS A 86 -9.00 -20.75 -11.31
N LEU A 87 -9.11 -20.41 -12.60
CA LEU A 87 -8.73 -21.31 -13.70
C LEU A 87 -7.24 -21.69 -13.68
N SER A 88 -6.35 -20.79 -13.24
CA SER A 88 -4.92 -21.09 -13.04
C SER A 88 -4.71 -22.07 -11.88
N ALA A 89 -5.43 -21.88 -10.77
CA ALA A 89 -5.42 -22.78 -9.63
C ALA A 89 -5.98 -24.18 -9.96
N GLU A 90 -7.13 -24.26 -10.63
CA GLU A 90 -7.76 -25.52 -11.05
C GLU A 90 -6.88 -26.29 -12.04
N ARG A 91 -6.20 -25.59 -12.97
CA ARG A 91 -5.23 -26.19 -13.90
C ARG A 91 -4.06 -26.87 -13.18
N HIS A 92 -3.57 -26.30 -12.08
CA HIS A 92 -2.51 -26.90 -11.26
C HIS A 92 -3.02 -27.99 -10.30
N ALA A 93 -4.22 -27.80 -9.72
CA ALA A 93 -4.83 -28.74 -8.79
C ALA A 93 -5.38 -30.01 -9.46
N GLY A 94 -5.86 -29.92 -10.70
CA GLY A 94 -6.62 -30.97 -11.37
C GLY A 94 -7.97 -31.28 -10.71
N CYS A 95 -8.49 -30.34 -9.91
CA CYS A 95 -9.77 -30.42 -9.21
C CYS A 95 -10.26 -29.01 -8.81
N PRO A 96 -11.54 -28.83 -8.45
CA PRO A 96 -12.10 -27.50 -8.24
C PRO A 96 -11.45 -26.70 -7.12
N CYS A 97 -11.36 -25.39 -7.31
CA CYS A 97 -10.75 -24.46 -6.37
C CYS A 97 -11.74 -23.38 -5.90
N VAL A 98 -11.57 -22.95 -4.66
CA VAL A 98 -12.33 -21.85 -4.05
C VAL A 98 -11.39 -20.78 -3.50
N THR A 99 -11.77 -19.52 -3.66
CA THR A 99 -11.03 -18.35 -3.17
C THR A 99 -11.05 -18.33 -1.65
N ALA A 100 -9.88 -18.29 -1.00
CA ALA A 100 -9.75 -18.35 0.46
C ALA A 100 -9.24 -17.03 1.06
N SER A 101 -8.38 -16.31 0.35
CA SER A 101 -8.01 -14.92 0.69
C SER A 101 -7.60 -14.14 -0.54
N MET A 102 -7.70 -12.82 -0.42
CA MET A 102 -7.12 -11.86 -1.36
C MET A 102 -6.13 -10.99 -0.59
N ASP A 103 -4.95 -10.74 -1.17
CA ASP A 103 -3.98 -9.79 -0.62
C ASP A 103 -4.36 -8.36 -1.01
N ASP A 104 -3.61 -7.36 -0.53
CA ASP A 104 -3.86 -5.96 -0.87
C ASP A 104 -3.88 -5.74 -2.39
N ILE A 105 -4.92 -5.10 -2.91
CA ILE A 105 -5.02 -4.70 -4.33
C ILE A 105 -4.99 -3.18 -4.41
N TYR A 106 -4.20 -2.64 -5.34
CA TYR A 106 -4.12 -1.21 -5.64
C TYR A 106 -4.51 -0.98 -7.10
N PHE A 107 -5.27 0.09 -7.36
CA PHE A 107 -5.74 0.46 -8.71
C PHE A 107 -5.08 1.77 -9.14
N GLU A 108 -4.05 1.63 -9.99
CA GLU A 108 -3.24 2.75 -10.49
C GLU A 108 -4.07 3.61 -11.45
N HIS A 109 -4.66 2.99 -12.47
CA HIS A 109 -5.43 3.64 -13.55
C HIS A 109 -6.89 3.14 -13.63
N THR A 110 -7.79 3.96 -14.19
CA THR A 110 -9.14 3.55 -14.59
C THR A 110 -9.16 3.10 -16.06
N ILE A 111 -10.16 2.31 -16.46
CA ILE A 111 -10.27 1.73 -17.81
C ILE A 111 -11.60 2.15 -18.44
N SER A 112 -11.59 2.69 -19.65
CA SER A 112 -12.79 3.20 -20.34
C SER A 112 -13.47 2.18 -21.26
N VAL A 113 -14.73 2.42 -21.63
CA VAL A 113 -15.42 1.70 -22.73
C VAL A 113 -14.53 1.65 -23.97
N GLY A 114 -14.48 0.48 -24.62
CA GLY A 114 -13.72 0.26 -25.85
C GLY A 114 -12.26 -0.13 -25.64
N HIS A 115 -11.71 0.02 -24.43
CA HIS A 115 -10.42 -0.58 -24.09
C HIS A 115 -10.53 -2.10 -23.99
N VAL A 116 -9.41 -2.79 -24.20
CA VAL A 116 -9.24 -4.22 -23.91
C VAL A 116 -8.58 -4.37 -22.53
N VAL A 117 -8.88 -5.47 -21.85
CA VAL A 117 -8.31 -5.91 -20.57
C VAL A 117 -7.70 -7.30 -20.79
N ASN A 118 -6.44 -7.52 -20.40
CA ASN A 118 -5.63 -8.71 -20.70
C ASN A 118 -5.05 -9.32 -19.41
N ILE A 119 -5.92 -9.93 -18.61
CA ILE A 119 -5.55 -10.54 -17.34
C ILE A 119 -4.73 -11.81 -17.58
N LYS A 120 -3.48 -11.83 -17.12
CA LYS A 120 -2.63 -13.03 -17.01
C LYS A 120 -2.60 -13.49 -15.56
N ALA A 121 -2.78 -14.78 -15.31
CA ALA A 121 -2.70 -15.39 -13.98
C ALA A 121 -1.74 -16.60 -13.95
N LYS A 122 -0.85 -16.68 -12.95
CA LYS A 122 0.12 -17.78 -12.78
C LYS A 122 0.23 -18.23 -11.31
N VAL A 123 0.45 -19.52 -11.07
CA VAL A 123 0.66 -20.07 -9.72
C VAL A 123 2.11 -19.86 -9.29
N ASN A 124 2.35 -18.89 -8.39
CA ASN A 124 3.66 -18.64 -7.81
C ASN A 124 4.11 -19.83 -6.94
N ARG A 125 3.23 -20.25 -6.02
CA ARG A 125 3.58 -21.25 -5.01
C ARG A 125 2.39 -22.11 -4.58
N ALA A 126 2.52 -23.42 -4.80
CA ALA A 126 1.66 -24.41 -4.19
C ALA A 126 2.19 -24.83 -2.80
N PHE A 127 1.33 -24.72 -1.79
CA PHE A 127 1.52 -25.26 -0.44
C PHE A 127 0.76 -26.60 -0.29
N ASN A 128 0.54 -27.08 0.93
CA ASN A 128 -0.08 -28.38 1.20
C ASN A 128 -1.47 -28.54 0.50
N SER A 129 -2.40 -27.62 0.74
CA SER A 129 -3.77 -27.63 0.17
C SER A 129 -4.24 -26.27 -0.38
N SER A 130 -3.32 -25.30 -0.45
CA SER A 130 -3.57 -23.93 -0.91
C SER A 130 -2.49 -23.50 -1.87
N MET A 131 -2.78 -22.60 -2.80
CA MET A 131 -1.77 -22.01 -3.68
C MET A 131 -1.98 -20.51 -3.87
N GLU A 132 -0.88 -19.79 -4.03
CA GLU A 132 -0.87 -18.37 -4.34
C GLU A 132 -0.80 -18.18 -5.85
N VAL A 133 -1.72 -17.36 -6.39
CA VAL A 133 -1.82 -17.00 -7.81
C VAL A 133 -1.62 -15.50 -7.95
N ALA A 134 -0.65 -15.09 -8.76
CA ALA A 134 -0.48 -13.70 -9.18
C ALA A 134 -1.34 -13.41 -10.41
N SER A 135 -1.88 -12.19 -10.49
CA SER A 135 -2.67 -11.69 -11.59
C SER A 135 -2.22 -10.28 -12.00
N GLU A 136 -1.98 -10.08 -13.30
CA GLU A 136 -1.48 -8.81 -13.89
C GLU A 136 -2.23 -8.49 -15.20
N ASP A 137 -2.36 -7.21 -15.55
CA ASP A 137 -2.97 -6.74 -16.81
C ASP A 137 -1.94 -6.03 -17.73
N LEU A 138 -2.01 -6.26 -19.04
CA LEU A 138 -1.01 -5.83 -20.04
C LEU A 138 -1.67 -5.53 -21.41
N CYS A 139 -1.94 -4.25 -21.72
CA CYS A 139 -2.77 -3.88 -22.88
C CYS A 139 -2.14 -2.87 -23.88
N SER A 140 -2.01 -3.32 -25.14
CA SER A 140 -1.80 -2.55 -26.39
C SER A 140 -0.54 -1.67 -26.51
N GLU A 141 -0.40 -0.92 -27.62
CA GLU A 141 0.87 -0.29 -28.08
C GLU A 141 1.45 0.77 -27.13
N LYS A 142 0.62 1.40 -26.30
CA LYS A 142 1.05 2.03 -25.04
C LYS A 142 0.49 1.19 -23.90
N GLN A 143 1.37 0.47 -23.19
CA GLN A 143 1.01 -0.39 -22.08
C GLN A 143 0.97 0.41 -20.76
N TRP A 144 -0.03 0.12 -19.94
CA TRP A 144 -0.23 0.69 -18.61
C TRP A 144 -0.53 -0.48 -17.66
N ASN A 145 0.04 -0.47 -16.45
CA ASN A 145 -0.30 -1.42 -15.41
C ASN A 145 -1.55 -0.92 -14.66
N VAL A 146 -2.62 -1.71 -14.60
CA VAL A 146 -3.85 -1.29 -13.90
C VAL A 146 -3.79 -1.66 -12.42
N CYS A 147 -3.44 -2.91 -12.14
CA CYS A 147 -3.30 -3.47 -10.81
C CYS A 147 -2.48 -4.76 -10.87
N LYS A 148 -1.72 -5.03 -9.81
CA LYS A 148 -1.19 -6.38 -9.52
C LYS A 148 -1.95 -6.95 -8.33
N ALA A 149 -2.44 -8.18 -8.47
CA ALA A 149 -3.31 -8.81 -7.48
C ALA A 149 -2.83 -10.22 -7.13
N LEU A 150 -2.85 -10.57 -5.83
CA LEU A 150 -2.40 -11.87 -5.34
C LEU A 150 -3.55 -12.56 -4.59
N ALA A 151 -3.93 -13.75 -5.07
CA ALA A 151 -5.04 -14.53 -4.55
C ALA A 151 -4.53 -15.85 -3.93
N THR A 152 -5.11 -16.27 -2.80
CA THR A 152 -4.90 -17.62 -2.26
C THR A 152 -6.13 -18.48 -2.51
N PHE A 153 -5.97 -19.51 -3.35
CA PHE A 153 -7.00 -20.53 -3.60
C PHE A 153 -6.77 -21.77 -2.74
N VAL A 154 -7.85 -22.47 -2.40
CA VAL A 154 -7.84 -23.79 -1.75
C VAL A 154 -8.49 -24.81 -2.66
N ALA A 155 -7.82 -25.94 -2.89
CA ALA A 155 -8.37 -27.05 -3.67
C ALA A 155 -9.31 -27.90 -2.80
N HIS A 156 -10.52 -28.14 -3.29
CA HIS A 156 -11.53 -28.91 -2.57
C HIS A 156 -11.95 -30.16 -3.36
N ARG A 157 -11.94 -31.31 -2.70
CA ARG A 157 -12.46 -32.57 -3.24
C ARG A 157 -13.30 -33.24 -2.16
N GLU A 158 -14.45 -33.74 -2.56
CA GLU A 158 -15.73 -33.77 -1.83
C GLU A 158 -15.76 -34.35 -0.40
N LEU A 159 -14.67 -34.98 0.09
CA LEU A 159 -14.55 -35.49 1.46
C LEU A 159 -13.11 -35.47 2.03
N SER A 160 -12.11 -34.86 1.36
CA SER A 160 -10.71 -34.88 1.84
C SER A 160 -9.84 -33.69 1.40
N LYS A 161 -8.86 -33.33 2.24
CA LYS A 161 -7.86 -32.30 1.91
C LYS A 161 -6.92 -32.80 0.81
N VAL A 162 -7.03 -32.20 -0.37
CA VAL A 162 -6.14 -32.44 -1.50
C VAL A 162 -4.72 -32.01 -1.14
N LYS A 163 -3.73 -32.89 -1.39
CA LYS A 163 -2.31 -32.53 -1.37
C LYS A 163 -1.89 -32.07 -2.76
N LEU A 164 -1.52 -30.80 -2.90
CA LEU A 164 -1.05 -30.23 -4.15
C LEU A 164 0.39 -30.67 -4.47
N LYS A 165 0.73 -30.70 -5.76
CA LYS A 165 2.13 -30.83 -6.20
C LYS A 165 2.85 -29.50 -5.95
N PRO A 166 4.07 -29.47 -5.39
CA PRO A 166 4.87 -28.25 -5.34
C PRO A 166 5.13 -27.69 -6.75
N THR A 167 5.12 -26.36 -6.89
CA THR A 167 5.60 -25.70 -8.11
C THR A 167 7.13 -25.66 -8.09
N THR A 168 7.76 -25.94 -9.23
CA THR A 168 9.23 -25.86 -9.40
C THR A 168 9.58 -24.64 -10.23
N PRO A 169 9.98 -23.51 -9.62
CA PRO A 169 10.35 -22.31 -10.36
C PRO A 169 11.62 -22.56 -11.20
N ARG A 170 11.64 -22.03 -12.43
CA ARG A 170 12.75 -22.16 -13.38
C ARG A 170 13.52 -20.87 -13.55
N THR A 171 12.84 -19.75 -13.80
CA THR A 171 13.48 -18.43 -13.97
C THR A 171 13.89 -17.83 -12.62
N GLU A 172 14.81 -16.86 -12.61
CA GLU A 172 15.17 -16.14 -11.37
C GLU A 172 13.98 -15.34 -10.81
N GLU A 173 13.12 -14.82 -11.69
CA GLU A 173 11.86 -14.18 -11.32
C GLU A 173 10.91 -15.17 -10.60
N GLU A 174 10.64 -16.34 -11.18
CA GLU A 174 9.80 -17.37 -10.54
C GLU A 174 10.39 -17.83 -9.19
N LYS A 175 11.73 -17.89 -9.06
CA LYS A 175 12.41 -18.24 -7.81
C LYS A 175 12.23 -17.16 -6.74
N MET A 176 12.31 -15.88 -7.13
CA MET A 176 12.03 -14.75 -6.26
C MET A 176 10.55 -14.71 -5.83
N GLU A 177 9.62 -14.87 -6.77
CA GLU A 177 8.19 -14.92 -6.47
C GLU A 177 7.85 -16.07 -5.52
N HIS A 178 8.42 -17.25 -5.75
CA HIS A 178 8.26 -18.42 -4.90
C HIS A 178 8.86 -18.21 -3.49
N SER A 179 9.98 -17.49 -3.33
CA SER A 179 10.54 -17.20 -2.01
C SER A 179 9.65 -16.19 -1.26
N VAL A 180 9.30 -15.06 -1.88
CA VAL A 180 8.48 -14.00 -1.29
C VAL A 180 7.06 -14.49 -0.96
N ALA A 181 6.51 -15.47 -1.69
CA ALA A 181 5.23 -16.11 -1.37
C ALA A 181 5.18 -16.77 0.02
N ALA A 182 6.33 -17.19 0.58
CA ALA A 182 6.40 -17.69 1.96
C ALA A 182 6.23 -16.56 2.99
N GLU A 183 6.94 -15.44 2.81
CA GLU A 183 6.84 -14.30 3.72
C GLU A 183 5.50 -13.58 3.59
N ARG A 184 4.94 -13.45 2.38
CA ARG A 184 3.53 -13.01 2.21
C ARG A 184 2.59 -13.87 3.02
N ARG A 185 2.65 -15.20 2.87
CA ARG A 185 1.83 -16.14 3.66
C ARG A 185 2.01 -15.95 5.17
N ARG A 186 3.24 -15.70 5.64
CA ARG A 186 3.52 -15.40 7.05
C ARG A 186 2.83 -14.11 7.49
N MET A 187 2.92 -13.04 6.70
CA MET A 187 2.23 -11.77 6.97
C MET A 187 0.71 -11.94 7.05
N ARG A 188 0.08 -12.73 6.16
CA ARG A 188 -1.38 -12.99 6.23
C ARG A 188 -1.80 -13.58 7.58
N LEU A 189 -1.03 -14.55 8.06
CA LEU A 189 -1.35 -15.26 9.30
C LEU A 189 -1.19 -14.39 10.55
N VAL A 190 -0.26 -13.42 10.52
CA VAL A 190 0.06 -12.54 11.66
C VAL A 190 -0.71 -11.20 11.60
N TYR A 191 -1.27 -10.79 10.46
CA TYR A 191 -1.95 -9.49 10.29
C TYR A 191 -3.10 -9.25 11.30
N ALA A 192 -3.87 -10.27 11.65
CA ALA A 192 -4.94 -10.15 12.64
C ALA A 192 -4.40 -9.83 14.04
N ASP A 193 -3.28 -10.45 14.42
CA ASP A 193 -2.57 -10.15 15.67
C ASP A 193 -1.87 -8.78 15.57
N THR A 194 -1.25 -8.44 14.43
CA THR A 194 -0.62 -7.12 14.20
C THR A 194 -1.60 -5.96 14.38
N ILE A 195 -2.84 -6.08 13.86
CA ILE A 195 -3.89 -5.07 14.09
C ILE A 195 -4.27 -5.01 15.58
N LYS A 196 -4.41 -6.16 16.24
CA LYS A 196 -4.77 -6.24 17.65
C LYS A 196 -3.70 -5.62 18.55
N ASP A 197 -2.42 -5.87 18.27
CA ASP A 197 -1.28 -5.33 19.01
C ASP A 197 -1.16 -3.81 18.78
N LEU A 198 -1.33 -3.35 17.53
CA LEU A 198 -1.44 -1.91 17.18
C LEU A 198 -2.66 -1.20 17.79
N LEU A 199 -3.62 -1.93 18.36
CA LEU A 199 -4.77 -1.38 19.11
C LEU A 199 -4.63 -1.58 20.63
N ALA A 200 -3.69 -2.41 21.08
CA ALA A 200 -3.40 -2.67 22.49
C ALA A 200 -2.28 -1.76 23.03
N HIS A 201 -1.26 -1.47 22.21
CA HIS A 201 -0.13 -0.63 22.60
C HIS A 201 -0.43 0.88 22.58
N TYR A 202 -1.45 1.31 21.82
CA TYR A 202 -1.78 2.72 21.64
C TYR A 202 -3.03 3.11 22.45
N VAL A 203 -2.79 3.59 23.67
CA VAL A 203 -3.82 4.28 24.47
C VAL A 203 -4.05 5.66 23.84
N ILE A 204 -4.94 5.70 22.87
CA ILE A 204 -5.38 6.94 22.22
C ILE A 204 -6.13 7.79 23.25
N HIS A 205 -5.62 8.99 23.53
CA HIS A 205 -6.38 10.02 24.23
C HIS A 205 -7.59 10.41 23.38
N ASP A 206 -8.75 10.59 24.01
CA ASP A 206 -10.04 10.70 23.33
C ASP A 206 -10.31 12.11 22.80
N ASP A 207 -9.39 12.61 21.95
CA ASP A 207 -9.41 13.95 21.35
C ASP A 207 -10.59 14.18 20.36
N LEU A 208 -11.58 13.28 20.35
CA LEU A 208 -12.90 13.51 19.75
C LEU A 208 -13.61 14.71 20.42
N GLU A 209 -13.39 14.97 21.71
CA GLU A 209 -13.98 16.13 22.41
C GLU A 209 -13.53 17.50 21.86
N SER A 210 -12.38 17.55 21.19
CA SER A 210 -11.78 18.80 20.66
C SER A 210 -12.34 19.23 19.28
N LYS A 211 -13.11 18.38 18.60
CA LYS A 211 -13.54 18.64 17.22
C LYS A 211 -14.90 19.34 17.13
N ASP A 212 -15.02 20.30 16.20
CA ASP A 212 -16.29 20.98 15.88
C ASP A 212 -17.31 20.00 15.28
N TYR A 213 -18.04 19.32 16.17
CA TYR A 213 -19.09 18.35 15.86
C TYR A 213 -20.19 18.90 14.94
N SER A 214 -20.32 20.23 14.79
CA SER A 214 -21.29 20.88 13.89
C SER A 214 -21.02 20.55 12.42
N ARG A 215 -19.75 20.34 12.04
CA ARG A 215 -19.31 20.14 10.64
C ARG A 215 -19.12 18.68 10.24
N MET A 216 -19.34 17.73 11.16
CA MET A 216 -19.02 16.31 10.95
C MET A 216 -20.26 15.50 10.52
N VAL A 217 -20.11 14.67 9.49
CA VAL A 217 -21.21 13.80 9.00
C VAL A 217 -21.30 12.55 9.88
N PRO A 218 -22.46 12.23 10.49
CA PRO A 218 -22.61 10.98 11.24
C PRO A 218 -22.47 9.76 10.32
N ALA A 219 -21.57 8.83 10.68
CA ALA A 219 -21.26 7.63 9.89
C ALA A 219 -22.52 6.85 9.46
N GLU A 220 -23.55 6.84 10.30
CA GLU A 220 -24.83 6.16 10.07
C GLU A 220 -25.56 6.59 8.79
N LYS A 221 -25.44 7.86 8.37
CA LYS A 221 -26.03 8.35 7.11
C LYS A 221 -25.46 7.62 5.89
N THR A 222 -24.25 7.08 5.99
CA THR A 222 -23.58 6.33 4.92
C THR A 222 -24.00 4.85 4.83
N ARG A 223 -24.81 4.32 5.77
CA ARG A 223 -25.06 2.88 5.91
C ARG A 223 -25.74 2.23 4.69
N VAL A 224 -24.92 1.47 3.96
CA VAL A 224 -25.23 0.41 2.99
C VAL A 224 -25.89 -0.82 3.62
N GLU A 225 -27.08 -1.26 3.20
CA GLU A 225 -27.50 -2.66 3.34
C GLU A 225 -28.18 -3.11 2.04
N SER A 226 -27.71 -4.21 1.45
CA SER A 226 -28.32 -4.89 0.29
C SER A 226 -28.44 -6.39 0.56
N VAL A 227 -29.32 -7.07 -0.16
CA VAL A 227 -29.51 -8.53 -0.06
C VAL A 227 -29.51 -9.15 -1.45
N GLU A 228 -28.52 -9.99 -1.73
CA GLU A 228 -28.30 -10.64 -3.02
C GLU A 228 -28.60 -12.14 -2.92
N LEU A 229 -29.34 -12.70 -3.89
CA LEU A 229 -29.60 -14.14 -3.96
C LEU A 229 -28.52 -14.84 -4.79
N VAL A 230 -27.90 -15.89 -4.25
CA VAL A 230 -26.96 -16.72 -5.02
C VAL A 230 -27.74 -17.61 -5.97
N LEU A 231 -27.72 -17.24 -7.25
CA LEU A 231 -28.29 -17.99 -8.37
C LEU A 231 -27.22 -18.91 -9.00
N PRO A 232 -27.59 -19.92 -9.81
CA PRO A 232 -26.63 -20.78 -10.51
C PRO A 232 -25.46 -20.07 -11.22
N PRO A 233 -25.62 -18.95 -11.98
CA PRO A 233 -24.49 -18.26 -12.61
C PRO A 233 -23.57 -17.51 -11.64
N HIS A 234 -23.90 -17.47 -10.34
CA HIS A 234 -23.07 -16.85 -9.29
C HIS A 234 -22.11 -17.87 -8.65
N ALA A 235 -22.19 -19.14 -9.03
CA ALA A 235 -21.47 -20.26 -8.42
C ALA A 235 -20.77 -21.16 -9.45
N ASN A 236 -19.78 -21.92 -8.99
CA ASN A 236 -19.12 -22.94 -9.78
C ASN A 236 -20.00 -24.19 -9.98
N HIS A 237 -19.52 -25.16 -10.77
CA HIS A 237 -20.26 -26.39 -11.09
C HIS A 237 -20.52 -27.32 -9.88
N GLN A 238 -19.92 -27.04 -8.70
CA GLN A 238 -20.24 -27.71 -7.43
C GLN A 238 -21.26 -26.93 -6.57
N GLY A 239 -21.79 -25.81 -7.09
CA GLY A 239 -22.74 -24.96 -6.38
C GLY A 239 -22.14 -24.02 -5.34
N ASN A 240 -20.80 -23.88 -5.26
CA ASN A 240 -20.13 -22.93 -4.37
C ASN A 240 -19.97 -21.56 -5.06
N THR A 241 -20.34 -20.48 -4.39
CA THR A 241 -20.31 -19.10 -4.90
C THR A 241 -18.88 -18.67 -5.27
N PHE A 242 -18.69 -18.02 -6.42
CA PHE A 242 -17.39 -17.47 -6.82
C PHE A 242 -16.98 -16.29 -5.94
N GLY A 243 -15.72 -16.25 -5.49
CA GLY A 243 -15.20 -15.16 -4.66
C GLY A 243 -15.31 -13.79 -5.35
N GLY A 244 -15.06 -13.75 -6.65
CA GLY A 244 -15.17 -12.56 -7.49
C GLY A 244 -16.60 -12.02 -7.63
N GLN A 245 -17.61 -12.89 -7.56
CA GLN A 245 -19.01 -12.44 -7.55
C GLN A 245 -19.39 -11.79 -6.21
N ILE A 246 -18.85 -12.30 -5.10
CA ILE A 246 -19.00 -11.67 -3.78
C ILE A 246 -18.26 -10.33 -3.75
N MET A 247 -17.02 -10.28 -4.24
CA MET A 247 -16.25 -9.02 -4.37
C MET A 247 -16.99 -7.97 -5.22
N ALA A 248 -17.62 -8.37 -6.33
CA ALA A 248 -18.40 -7.46 -7.18
C ALA A 248 -19.60 -6.84 -6.43
N TRP A 249 -20.35 -7.64 -5.68
CA TRP A 249 -21.44 -7.12 -4.84
C TRP A 249 -20.92 -6.21 -3.71
N MET A 250 -19.78 -6.55 -3.10
CA MET A 250 -19.17 -5.72 -2.05
C MET A 250 -18.74 -4.35 -2.57
N GLU A 251 -18.13 -4.29 -3.76
CA GLU A 251 -17.75 -3.03 -4.43
C GLU A 251 -18.98 -2.14 -4.63
N ASN A 252 -20.03 -2.66 -5.27
CA ASN A 252 -21.27 -1.92 -5.52
C ASN A 252 -21.84 -1.29 -4.22
N VAL A 253 -21.97 -2.08 -3.14
CA VAL A 253 -22.56 -1.60 -1.88
C VAL A 253 -21.62 -0.62 -1.15
N ALA A 254 -20.30 -0.78 -1.29
CA ALA A 254 -19.31 0.14 -0.75
C ALA A 254 -19.28 1.48 -1.50
N THR A 255 -19.34 1.44 -2.83
CA THR A 255 -19.39 2.62 -3.70
C THR A 255 -20.62 3.49 -3.41
N ILE A 256 -21.78 2.89 -3.12
CA ILE A 256 -22.97 3.62 -2.67
C ILE A 256 -22.75 4.22 -1.26
N ALA A 257 -22.10 3.50 -0.33
CA ALA A 257 -21.78 4.03 1.00
C ALA A 257 -20.85 5.26 0.93
N ALA A 258 -19.81 5.19 0.09
CA ALA A 258 -18.90 6.28 -0.18
C ALA A 258 -19.59 7.48 -0.86
N SER A 259 -20.44 7.22 -1.87
CA SER A 259 -21.21 8.27 -2.58
C SER A 259 -22.17 9.02 -1.64
N ARG A 260 -22.73 8.35 -0.61
CA ARG A 260 -23.53 9.00 0.43
C ARG A 260 -22.75 9.95 1.35
N LEU A 261 -21.41 9.86 1.40
CA LEU A 261 -20.58 10.80 2.14
C LEU A 261 -20.21 12.02 1.29
N CYS A 262 -19.75 11.79 0.06
CA CYS A 262 -19.20 12.86 -0.80
C CYS A 262 -20.22 13.52 -1.74
N HIS A 263 -21.41 12.92 -1.91
CA HIS A 263 -22.42 13.33 -2.90
C HIS A 263 -21.91 13.37 -4.35
N ALA A 264 -20.87 12.59 -4.64
CA ALA A 264 -20.18 12.50 -5.92
C ALA A 264 -19.98 11.03 -6.35
N HIS A 265 -19.18 10.79 -7.39
CA HIS A 265 -18.80 9.48 -7.89
C HIS A 265 -17.40 9.07 -7.36
N PRO A 266 -17.31 8.30 -6.26
CA PRO A 266 -16.02 7.88 -5.71
C PRO A 266 -15.37 6.80 -6.59
N THR A 267 -14.05 6.86 -6.69
CA THR A 267 -13.20 5.89 -7.41
C THR A 267 -12.48 5.01 -6.39
N LEU A 268 -12.62 3.69 -6.52
CA LEU A 268 -11.92 2.73 -5.65
C LEU A 268 -10.42 2.71 -5.98
N LYS A 269 -9.56 2.95 -4.99
CA LYS A 269 -8.09 3.00 -5.17
C LYS A 269 -7.34 1.87 -4.49
N ALA A 270 -7.86 1.32 -3.38
CA ALA A 270 -7.27 0.11 -2.78
C ALA A 270 -8.31 -0.76 -2.07
N ILE A 271 -8.02 -2.07 -1.99
CA ILE A 271 -8.73 -3.05 -1.16
C ILE A 271 -7.70 -3.69 -0.24
N GLU A 272 -7.93 -3.61 1.07
CA GLU A 272 -7.08 -4.25 2.09
C GLU A 272 -7.22 -5.78 2.05
N MET A 273 -6.14 -6.52 2.35
CA MET A 273 -6.15 -7.98 2.45
C MET A 273 -7.30 -8.51 3.32
N PHE A 274 -8.02 -9.51 2.81
CA PHE A 274 -9.12 -10.15 3.54
C PHE A 274 -9.23 -11.66 3.30
N HIS A 275 -9.98 -12.33 4.18
CA HIS A 275 -10.18 -13.79 4.19
C HIS A 275 -11.66 -14.16 4.05
N PHE A 276 -11.94 -15.19 3.26
CA PHE A 276 -13.22 -15.89 3.27
C PHE A 276 -13.25 -16.89 4.42
N ARG A 277 -14.12 -16.64 5.41
CA ARG A 277 -14.26 -17.38 6.67
C ARG A 277 -15.10 -18.66 6.52
N GLY A 278 -15.99 -18.71 5.54
CA GLY A 278 -16.85 -19.86 5.27
C GLY A 278 -17.43 -19.86 3.85
N PRO A 279 -17.88 -21.02 3.34
CA PRO A 279 -18.44 -21.13 2.00
C PRO A 279 -19.85 -20.55 1.91
N SER A 280 -20.18 -20.01 0.74
CA SER A 280 -21.54 -19.66 0.30
C SER A 280 -21.93 -20.58 -0.85
N GLN A 281 -23.22 -20.88 -0.98
CA GLN A 281 -23.75 -21.78 -2.01
C GLN A 281 -24.99 -21.22 -2.70
N VAL A 282 -25.34 -21.77 -3.88
CA VAL A 282 -26.61 -21.49 -4.57
C VAL A 282 -27.81 -21.67 -3.63
N GLY A 283 -28.71 -20.69 -3.62
CA GLY A 283 -29.86 -20.62 -2.72
C GLY A 283 -29.59 -19.92 -1.38
N ASP A 284 -28.33 -19.62 -1.04
CA ASP A 284 -28.03 -18.68 0.04
C ASP A 284 -28.41 -17.25 -0.37
N ARG A 285 -28.92 -16.45 0.58
CA ARG A 285 -29.04 -15.00 0.50
C ARG A 285 -27.85 -14.37 1.21
N LEU A 286 -27.16 -13.46 0.54
CA LEU A 286 -26.05 -12.69 1.11
C LEU A 286 -26.53 -11.29 1.49
N VAL A 287 -26.48 -10.96 2.77
CA VAL A 287 -26.67 -9.59 3.26
C VAL A 287 -25.32 -8.89 3.24
N LEU A 288 -25.22 -7.81 2.46
CA LEU A 288 -24.03 -6.98 2.37
C LEU A 288 -24.29 -5.69 3.14
N LYS A 289 -23.58 -5.50 4.26
CA LYS A 289 -23.66 -4.30 5.10
C LYS A 289 -22.40 -3.48 4.89
N ALA A 290 -22.53 -2.25 4.39
CA ALA A 290 -21.42 -1.32 4.19
C ALA A 290 -21.61 -0.04 5.01
N ILE A 291 -20.52 0.56 5.46
CA ILE A 291 -20.53 1.87 6.11
C ILE A 291 -19.13 2.49 6.01
N VAL A 292 -19.04 3.80 5.89
CA VAL A 292 -17.74 4.49 5.93
C VAL A 292 -17.25 4.49 7.39
N ASN A 293 -16.08 3.89 7.63
CA ASN A 293 -15.48 3.75 8.96
C ASN A 293 -14.74 5.03 9.39
N ASN A 294 -14.02 5.65 8.46
CA ASN A 294 -13.23 6.86 8.68
C ASN A 294 -13.06 7.62 7.35
N ALA A 295 -12.93 8.95 7.42
CA ALA A 295 -12.66 9.84 6.30
C ALA A 295 -11.41 10.68 6.59
N PHE A 296 -10.37 10.49 5.77
CA PHE A 296 -9.17 11.32 5.70
C PHE A 296 -9.37 12.42 4.64
N LYS A 297 -8.53 13.46 4.61
CA LYS A 297 -8.74 14.66 3.76
C LYS A 297 -9.13 14.37 2.30
N HIS A 298 -8.49 13.41 1.63
CA HIS A 298 -8.75 13.07 0.23
C HIS A 298 -9.17 11.61 -0.02
N SER A 299 -9.32 10.81 1.05
CA SER A 299 -9.66 9.39 0.93
C SER A 299 -10.51 8.90 2.10
N MET A 300 -11.44 7.99 1.84
CA MET A 300 -12.31 7.39 2.86
C MET A 300 -12.19 5.87 2.86
N GLU A 301 -12.29 5.26 4.04
CA GLU A 301 -12.31 3.81 4.18
C GLU A 301 -13.75 3.33 4.42
N VAL A 302 -14.24 2.45 3.54
CA VAL A 302 -15.52 1.77 3.68
C VAL A 302 -15.30 0.35 4.17
N GLY A 303 -15.90 0.00 5.31
CA GLY A 303 -15.97 -1.38 5.77
C GLY A 303 -17.21 -2.07 5.19
N VAL A 304 -17.04 -3.27 4.63
CA VAL A 304 -18.13 -4.13 4.17
C VAL A 304 -18.10 -5.45 4.93
N CYS A 305 -19.25 -5.89 5.41
CA CYS A 305 -19.48 -7.22 6.01
C CYS A 305 -20.49 -8.00 5.19
N VAL A 306 -20.20 -9.28 4.92
CA VAL A 306 -21.09 -10.20 4.18
C VAL A 306 -21.56 -11.33 5.08
N GLU A 307 -22.87 -11.43 5.25
CA GLU A 307 -23.57 -12.43 6.06
C GLU A 307 -24.42 -13.34 5.16
N ALA A 308 -24.23 -14.65 5.21
CA ALA A 308 -25.07 -15.62 4.49
C ALA A 308 -26.15 -16.25 5.39
N TYR A 309 -27.34 -16.42 4.83
CA TYR A 309 -28.43 -17.20 5.41
C TYR A 309 -29.24 -17.88 4.30
N ARG A 310 -29.87 -19.02 4.56
CA ARG A 310 -30.63 -19.80 3.58
C ARG A 310 -32.14 -19.71 3.80
N GLN A 311 -32.58 -19.58 5.04
CA GLN A 311 -34.00 -19.45 5.40
C GLN A 311 -34.22 -18.22 6.28
N GLU A 312 -35.33 -17.49 6.08
CA GLU A 312 -35.59 -16.23 6.80
C GLU A 312 -35.82 -16.42 8.31
N ALA A 313 -36.10 -17.65 8.76
CA ALA A 313 -36.15 -18.04 10.17
C ALA A 313 -34.78 -18.41 10.79
N GLU A 314 -33.69 -18.38 10.00
CA GLU A 314 -32.34 -18.76 10.46
C GLU A 314 -31.74 -17.64 11.34
N THR A 315 -31.80 -17.84 12.66
CA THR A 315 -31.36 -16.85 13.66
C THR A 315 -29.85 -16.58 13.66
N HIS A 316 -29.05 -17.48 13.11
CA HIS A 316 -27.59 -17.41 13.11
C HIS A 316 -27.06 -17.25 11.69
N ARG A 317 -26.81 -16.01 11.27
CA ARG A 317 -26.23 -15.72 9.96
C ARG A 317 -24.74 -16.10 9.93
N ARG A 318 -24.30 -16.75 8.86
CA ARG A 318 -22.90 -17.16 8.65
C ARG A 318 -22.08 -15.99 8.13
N HIS A 319 -21.13 -15.48 8.92
CA HIS A 319 -20.18 -14.45 8.45
C HIS A 319 -19.26 -15.03 7.37
N ILE A 320 -19.42 -14.58 6.12
CA ILE A 320 -18.65 -15.07 4.97
C ILE A 320 -17.30 -14.35 4.90
N ASN A 321 -17.29 -13.02 4.84
CA ASN A 321 -16.08 -12.21 4.91
C ASN A 321 -16.37 -10.78 5.37
N SER A 322 -15.32 -10.06 5.74
CA SER A 322 -15.32 -8.60 5.80
C SER A 322 -14.11 -8.08 5.04
N ALA A 323 -14.25 -6.97 4.34
CA ALA A 323 -13.15 -6.29 3.66
C ALA A 323 -13.24 -4.78 3.88
N PHE A 324 -12.13 -4.08 3.64
CA PHE A 324 -12.00 -2.64 3.80
C PHE A 324 -11.52 -2.04 2.49
N MET A 325 -12.21 -1.01 2.02
CA MET A 325 -12.06 -0.45 0.68
C MET A 325 -11.75 1.05 0.79
N THR A 326 -10.60 1.47 0.23
CA THR A 326 -10.17 2.87 0.22
C THR A 326 -10.62 3.54 -1.08
N PHE A 327 -11.54 4.49 -0.95
CA PHE A 327 -12.03 5.32 -2.05
C PHE A 327 -11.40 6.71 -2.02
N VAL A 328 -11.21 7.30 -3.19
CA VAL A 328 -10.97 8.74 -3.38
C VAL A 328 -12.12 9.33 -4.19
N VAL A 329 -12.24 10.66 -4.19
CA VAL A 329 -13.13 11.38 -5.13
C VAL A 329 -12.24 12.27 -5.97
N LEU A 330 -12.34 12.17 -7.29
CA LEU A 330 -11.62 13.01 -8.23
C LEU A 330 -12.59 14.05 -8.80
N ASP A 331 -12.09 15.26 -9.09
CA ASP A 331 -12.82 16.29 -9.81
C ASP A 331 -12.69 16.16 -11.34
N ALA A 332 -12.95 17.23 -12.08
CA ALA A 332 -12.89 17.24 -13.54
C ALA A 332 -11.45 17.31 -14.10
N ASP A 333 -10.48 17.69 -13.26
CA ASP A 333 -9.05 17.83 -13.58
C ASP A 333 -8.23 16.67 -12.98
N ASP A 334 -8.90 15.54 -12.68
CA ASP A 334 -8.41 14.34 -11.99
C ASP A 334 -7.80 14.60 -10.59
N GLN A 335 -8.08 15.75 -9.96
CA GLN A 335 -7.50 16.09 -8.66
C GLN A 335 -8.32 15.53 -7.48
N PRO A 336 -7.68 15.05 -6.40
CA PRO A 336 -8.40 14.52 -5.23
C PRO A 336 -9.17 15.61 -4.47
N GLN A 337 -10.50 15.53 -4.46
CA GLN A 337 -11.36 16.45 -3.71
C GLN A 337 -11.19 16.31 -2.19
N ILE A 338 -11.55 17.36 -1.45
CA ILE A 338 -11.57 17.34 0.02
C ILE A 338 -12.87 16.70 0.51
N LEU A 339 -12.77 15.70 1.37
CA LEU A 339 -13.90 14.95 1.92
C LEU A 339 -14.38 15.52 3.27
N PRO A 340 -15.69 15.43 3.57
CA PRO A 340 -16.21 15.84 4.88
C PRO A 340 -15.83 14.83 5.97
N TRP A 341 -15.44 15.34 7.14
CA TRP A 341 -15.07 14.53 8.30
C TRP A 341 -16.24 13.69 8.82
N ILE A 342 -15.96 12.43 9.19
CA ILE A 342 -16.95 11.53 9.77
C ILE A 342 -16.95 11.61 11.30
N ARG A 343 -18.15 11.74 11.87
CA ARG A 343 -18.41 11.48 13.30
C ARG A 343 -18.69 9.98 13.48
N PRO A 344 -17.86 9.24 14.25
CA PRO A 344 -18.14 7.84 14.57
C PRO A 344 -19.41 7.71 15.45
N GLN A 345 -20.02 6.53 15.41
CA GLN A 345 -21.04 6.14 16.38
C GLN A 345 -20.37 5.67 17.69
N PRO A 346 -20.95 5.94 18.88
CA PRO A 346 -20.42 5.43 20.14
C PRO A 346 -20.19 3.90 20.16
N GLY A 347 -19.09 3.48 20.81
CA GLY A 347 -18.68 2.08 20.91
C GLY A 347 -18.16 1.50 19.60
N ASP A 348 -19.02 0.77 18.87
CA ASP A 348 -18.59 0.03 17.68
C ASP A 348 -18.15 0.96 16.53
N GLY A 349 -18.63 2.21 16.47
CA GLY A 349 -18.16 3.20 15.48
C GLY A 349 -16.77 3.73 15.80
N GLU A 350 -16.51 4.10 17.07
CA GLU A 350 -15.18 4.52 17.54
C GLU A 350 -14.13 3.41 17.37
N ARG A 351 -14.54 2.15 17.60
CA ARG A 351 -13.72 0.98 17.28
C ARG A 351 -13.39 0.92 15.78
N ARG A 352 -14.40 0.98 14.90
CA ARG A 352 -14.20 0.96 13.43
C ARG A 352 -13.32 2.11 12.94
N TYR A 353 -13.48 3.30 13.50
CA TYR A 353 -12.68 4.49 13.19
C TYR A 353 -11.20 4.30 13.57
N ARG A 354 -10.91 3.80 14.78
CA ARG A 354 -9.54 3.47 15.22
C ARG A 354 -8.91 2.36 14.40
N GLU A 355 -9.66 1.29 14.11
CA GLU A 355 -9.20 0.21 13.23
C GLU A 355 -8.86 0.71 11.81
N ALA A 356 -9.59 1.71 11.29
CA ALA A 356 -9.30 2.30 9.97
C ALA A 356 -7.99 3.12 9.96
N SER A 357 -7.70 3.84 11.05
CA SER A 357 -6.37 4.46 11.24
C SER A 357 -5.27 3.40 11.33
N ALA A 358 -5.51 2.30 12.05
CA ALA A 358 -4.56 1.17 12.14
C ALA A 358 -4.29 0.51 10.77
N ARG A 359 -5.31 0.30 9.94
CA ARG A 359 -5.15 -0.18 8.56
C ARG A 359 -4.39 0.82 7.69
N LYS A 360 -4.74 2.12 7.73
CA LYS A 360 -3.97 3.17 7.02
C LYS A 360 -2.49 3.15 7.46
N LYS A 361 -2.19 2.95 8.74
CA LYS A 361 -0.81 2.85 9.23
C LYS A 361 -0.08 1.67 8.58
N ILE A 362 -0.64 0.46 8.65
CA ILE A 362 -0.05 -0.74 8.06
C ILE A 362 0.16 -0.57 6.54
N ARG A 363 -0.80 0.05 5.84
CA ARG A 363 -0.69 0.35 4.41
C ARG A 363 0.48 1.29 4.09
N LEU A 364 0.64 2.37 4.87
CA LEU A 364 1.77 3.30 4.73
C LEU A 364 3.11 2.60 5.04
N ASP A 365 3.18 1.85 6.13
CA ASP A 365 4.37 1.06 6.48
C ASP A 365 4.74 0.11 5.33
N ARG A 366 3.78 -0.64 4.77
CA ARG A 366 3.99 -1.55 3.64
C ARG A 366 4.53 -0.83 2.39
N LYS A 367 3.94 0.31 2.01
CA LYS A 367 4.41 1.12 0.85
C LYS A 367 5.89 1.51 1.05
N TYR A 368 6.19 2.13 2.19
CA TYR A 368 7.48 2.80 2.38
C TYR A 368 8.62 1.91 2.93
N ILE A 369 8.30 0.76 3.54
CA ILE A 369 9.32 -0.28 3.85
C ILE A 369 9.88 -0.90 2.56
N VAL A 370 9.07 -0.98 1.49
CA VAL A 370 9.49 -1.54 0.19
C VAL A 370 10.18 -0.47 -0.66
N SER A 371 9.56 0.70 -0.86
CA SER A 371 10.12 1.74 -1.73
C SER A 371 11.51 2.20 -1.29
N CYS A 372 11.70 2.50 0.00
CA CYS A 372 12.98 2.98 0.51
C CYS A 372 14.11 1.94 0.40
N LYS A 373 13.79 0.64 0.43
CA LYS A 373 14.78 -0.44 0.23
C LYS A 373 15.16 -0.65 -1.24
N GLN A 374 14.32 -0.24 -2.17
CA GLN A 374 14.55 -0.34 -3.61
C GLN A 374 15.12 0.94 -4.24
N ALA A 375 15.12 2.06 -3.49
CA ALA A 375 15.41 3.39 -4.06
C ALA A 375 16.90 3.67 -4.32
N GLU A 376 17.83 2.86 -3.77
CA GLU A 376 19.31 2.99 -3.85
C GLU A 376 19.87 4.40 -3.58
N MET A 377 19.12 5.23 -2.85
CA MET A 377 19.50 6.60 -2.49
C MET A 377 20.41 6.61 -1.25
N PRO A 378 21.58 7.28 -1.29
CA PRO A 378 22.37 7.51 -0.08
C PRO A 378 21.62 8.48 0.84
N LEU A 379 21.14 7.98 1.98
CA LEU A 379 20.35 8.76 2.96
C LEU A 379 21.21 9.77 3.73
N SER A 380 22.51 9.50 3.86
CA SER A 380 23.55 10.43 4.31
C SER A 380 24.59 10.67 3.22
N VAL A 381 25.31 11.79 3.29
CA VAL A 381 26.41 12.13 2.37
C VAL A 381 27.76 12.15 3.08
N PRO A 382 28.87 11.72 2.46
CA PRO A 382 30.21 11.89 3.03
C PRO A 382 30.50 13.36 3.33
N TRP A 383 30.98 13.65 4.53
CA TRP A 383 31.50 14.99 4.85
C TRP A 383 32.88 15.17 4.22
N ASP A 384 32.99 16.21 3.39
CA ASP A 384 34.21 16.62 2.73
C ASP A 384 34.39 18.12 2.93
N PRO A 385 35.39 18.56 3.72
CA PRO A 385 35.67 19.98 3.96
C PRO A 385 35.93 20.78 2.68
N SER A 386 36.44 20.17 1.61
CA SER A 386 36.66 20.87 0.34
C SER A 386 35.34 21.21 -0.38
N ASN A 387 34.27 20.48 -0.07
CA ASN A 387 32.93 20.65 -0.61
C ASN A 387 31.94 21.27 0.39
N GLN A 388 32.39 21.76 1.55
CA GLN A 388 31.53 22.20 2.66
C GLN A 388 30.47 23.25 2.25
N VAL A 389 30.83 24.22 1.41
CA VAL A 389 29.90 25.26 0.91
C VAL A 389 28.80 24.65 0.05
N TYR A 390 29.13 23.66 -0.79
CA TYR A 390 28.17 22.97 -1.65
C TYR A 390 27.28 22.01 -0.85
N LEU A 391 27.83 21.32 0.16
CA LEU A 391 27.05 20.46 1.07
C LEU A 391 25.99 21.28 1.84
N SER A 392 26.39 22.45 2.34
CA SER A 392 25.52 23.38 3.08
C SER A 392 24.49 24.05 2.18
N TYR A 393 24.88 24.52 1.00
CA TYR A 393 23.96 25.03 -0.02
C TYR A 393 22.92 23.98 -0.41
N ASN A 394 23.33 22.73 -0.65
CA ASN A 394 22.41 21.64 -0.99
C ASN A 394 21.49 21.27 0.16
N ASN A 395 21.93 21.41 1.42
CA ASN A 395 21.08 21.19 2.60
C ASN A 395 19.91 22.19 2.61
N VAL A 396 20.22 23.49 2.54
CA VAL A 396 19.23 24.59 2.50
C VAL A 396 18.35 24.50 1.25
N SER A 397 18.94 24.22 0.08
CA SER A 397 18.22 24.07 -1.18
C SER A 397 17.25 22.88 -1.16
N SER A 398 17.67 21.72 -0.62
CA SER A 398 16.79 20.54 -0.48
C SER A 398 15.58 20.86 0.40
N LEU A 399 15.77 21.60 1.49
CA LEU A 399 14.65 22.02 2.34
C LEU A 399 13.75 23.04 1.63
N LYS A 400 14.30 24.09 0.99
CA LYS A 400 13.49 25.04 0.19
C LYS A 400 12.69 24.31 -0.91
N MET A 401 13.27 23.32 -1.59
CA MET A 401 12.57 22.49 -2.59
C MET A 401 11.49 21.57 -1.99
N LEU A 402 11.67 21.07 -0.76
CA LEU A 402 10.67 20.27 -0.04
C LEU A 402 9.48 21.15 0.42
N VAL A 403 9.75 22.37 0.86
CA VAL A 403 8.73 23.39 1.20
C VAL A 403 7.95 23.81 -0.04
N ALA A 404 8.64 24.00 -1.18
CA ALA A 404 8.05 24.48 -2.43
C ALA A 404 7.25 23.43 -3.24
N LYS A 405 7.09 22.20 -2.75
CA LYS A 405 6.15 21.24 -3.36
C LYS A 405 4.70 21.70 -3.16
N ASP A 406 3.87 21.46 -4.17
CA ASP A 406 2.45 21.84 -4.22
C ASP A 406 1.52 20.79 -3.57
N ASN A 407 1.87 19.51 -3.68
CA ASN A 407 1.05 18.38 -3.26
C ASN A 407 1.03 18.07 -1.73
N TRP A 408 1.09 19.10 -0.88
CA TRP A 408 0.99 18.95 0.59
C TRP A 408 -0.46 18.75 1.07
N VAL A 409 -0.71 17.62 1.73
CA VAL A 409 -2.02 17.19 2.24
C VAL A 409 -2.11 17.39 3.75
N LEU A 410 -2.85 18.40 4.20
CA LEU A 410 -3.27 18.53 5.61
C LEU A 410 -3.95 17.23 6.07
N SER A 411 -3.31 16.49 6.98
CA SER A 411 -3.76 15.20 7.49
C SER A 411 -4.46 15.30 8.85
N SER A 412 -4.07 16.26 9.69
CA SER A 412 -4.77 16.60 10.93
C SER A 412 -4.58 18.06 11.33
N GLU A 413 -5.55 18.60 12.06
CA GLU A 413 -5.54 19.93 12.68
C GLU A 413 -6.10 19.78 14.10
N ILE A 414 -5.39 20.29 15.10
CA ILE A 414 -5.76 20.24 16.53
C ILE A 414 -5.40 21.60 17.14
N ASN A 415 -6.40 22.34 17.60
CA ASN A 415 -6.24 23.75 18.00
C ASN A 415 -5.56 24.57 16.89
N GLN A 416 -4.41 25.18 17.16
CA GLN A 416 -3.61 25.95 16.20
C GLN A 416 -2.50 25.12 15.50
N PHE A 417 -2.44 23.82 15.76
CA PHE A 417 -1.40 22.92 15.26
C PHE A 417 -1.91 22.14 14.06
N ARG A 418 -1.17 22.18 12.96
CA ARG A 418 -1.47 21.44 11.73
C ARG A 418 -0.38 20.45 11.40
N VAL A 419 -0.78 19.26 10.94
CA VAL A 419 0.13 18.25 10.40
C VAL A 419 -0.23 18.00 8.94
N TYR A 420 0.69 18.30 8.04
CA TYR A 420 0.59 18.02 6.62
C TYR A 420 1.48 16.82 6.26
N THR A 421 1.11 16.11 5.21
CA THR A 421 1.85 14.96 4.68
C THR A 421 1.91 14.98 3.17
N LEU A 422 2.91 14.32 2.62
CA LEU A 422 3.16 14.22 1.19
C LEU A 422 3.55 12.76 0.90
N GLU A 423 2.59 12.00 0.36
CA GLU A 423 2.75 10.58 0.02
C GLU A 423 3.45 10.43 -1.35
N ASP A 424 4.75 10.74 -1.42
CA ASP A 424 5.59 10.53 -2.61
C ASP A 424 5.70 9.03 -2.96
N ASP A 425 6.26 8.66 -4.11
CA ASP A 425 6.47 7.25 -4.46
C ASP A 425 7.63 6.65 -3.67
N LYS A 426 8.69 7.44 -3.42
CA LYS A 426 9.88 6.96 -2.72
C LYS A 426 9.77 7.10 -1.20
N PHE A 427 9.25 8.21 -0.70
CA PHE A 427 9.28 8.57 0.73
C PHE A 427 7.94 9.12 1.23
N LEU A 428 7.59 8.84 2.48
CA LEU A 428 6.57 9.62 3.19
C LEU A 428 7.25 10.88 3.74
N SER A 429 6.79 12.07 3.35
CA SER A 429 7.20 13.31 4.03
C SER A 429 6.06 13.84 4.88
N PHE A 430 6.40 14.50 5.99
CA PHE A 430 5.45 15.24 6.81
C PHE A 430 6.01 16.63 7.15
N HIS A 431 5.12 17.56 7.46
CA HIS A 431 5.50 18.78 8.15
C HIS A 431 4.45 19.18 9.18
N MET A 432 4.89 19.85 10.24
CA MET A 432 4.04 20.43 11.27
C MET A 432 4.09 21.95 11.16
N GLU A 433 2.98 22.64 11.42
CA GLU A 433 2.82 24.09 11.34
C GLU A 433 2.09 24.61 12.60
N MET A 434 2.54 25.73 13.15
CA MET A 434 1.89 26.49 14.21
C MET A 434 2.17 27.99 14.09
N LEU A 435 1.33 28.83 14.70
CA LEU A 435 1.57 30.26 14.88
C LEU A 435 1.97 30.52 16.33
N VAL A 436 3.05 31.28 16.56
CA VAL A 436 3.60 31.56 17.90
C VAL A 436 3.86 33.07 18.08
N GLN A 437 3.56 33.59 19.27
CA GLN A 437 3.74 34.99 19.64
C GLN A 437 5.20 35.32 20.05
N VAL A 438 6.13 35.13 19.10
CA VAL A 438 7.56 35.45 19.21
C VAL A 438 8.02 36.02 17.86
N ASP A 439 9.03 36.91 17.83
CA ASP A 439 9.62 37.39 16.56
C ASP A 439 10.43 36.29 15.84
N ALA A 440 10.38 36.31 14.50
CA ALA A 440 10.99 35.30 13.65
C ALA A 440 12.52 35.21 13.81
N ALA A 441 13.22 36.31 14.11
CA ALA A 441 14.66 36.27 14.35
C ALA A 441 15.01 35.63 15.71
N GLN A 442 14.18 35.87 16.75
CA GLN A 442 14.35 35.22 18.06
C GLN A 442 14.06 33.71 17.96
N ALA A 443 12.96 33.32 17.28
CA ALA A 443 12.63 31.91 17.04
C ALA A 443 13.70 31.19 16.21
N PHE A 444 14.25 31.86 15.18
CA PHE A 444 15.37 31.36 14.38
C PHE A 444 16.63 31.13 15.23
N LEU A 445 17.00 32.09 16.09
CA LEU A 445 18.15 31.93 16.99
C LEU A 445 17.95 30.74 17.94
N LEU A 446 16.82 30.71 18.65
CA LEU A 446 16.49 29.68 19.65
C LEU A 446 16.45 28.26 19.08
N LEU A 447 15.86 28.05 17.89
CA LEU A 447 15.79 26.72 17.28
C LEU A 447 17.04 26.37 16.44
N SER A 448 17.95 27.33 16.19
CA SER A 448 19.22 27.03 15.52
C SER A 448 20.27 26.43 16.45
N ASP A 449 20.20 26.69 17.75
CA ASP A 449 21.06 26.01 18.72
C ASP A 449 20.50 24.62 19.08
N LEU A 450 20.86 23.61 18.28
CA LEU A 450 20.42 22.24 18.51
C LEU A 450 20.82 21.69 19.89
N ARG A 451 21.77 22.29 20.62
CA ARG A 451 22.11 21.87 21.99
C ARG A 451 20.95 22.14 22.95
N ARG A 452 20.22 23.24 22.74
CA ARG A 452 18.99 23.59 23.49
C ARG A 452 17.78 22.73 23.10
N ARG A 453 17.83 21.99 21.99
CA ARG A 453 16.70 21.16 21.53
C ARG A 453 16.33 20.04 22.52
N ALA A 454 17.29 19.55 23.30
CA ALA A 454 17.05 18.58 24.37
C ALA A 454 16.22 19.14 25.55
N GLU A 455 16.04 20.47 25.66
CA GLU A 455 15.19 21.09 26.69
C GLU A 455 13.69 20.87 26.43
N TRP A 456 13.28 20.61 25.18
CA TRP A 456 11.86 20.51 24.79
C TRP A 456 11.53 19.34 23.84
N ASP A 457 12.47 18.86 23.03
CA ASP A 457 12.24 17.74 22.11
C ASP A 457 12.69 16.42 22.74
N LYS A 458 11.72 15.64 23.23
CA LYS A 458 11.98 14.32 23.86
C LYS A 458 12.76 13.32 22.99
N HIS A 459 12.85 13.54 21.67
CA HIS A 459 13.61 12.70 20.74
C HIS A 459 15.11 13.06 20.69
N TYR A 460 15.52 14.14 21.35
CA TYR A 460 16.90 14.61 21.46
C TYR A 460 17.38 14.39 22.90
N ARG A 461 17.94 13.21 23.20
CA ARG A 461 18.44 12.86 24.55
C ARG A 461 19.71 13.64 24.90
N SER A 462 20.59 13.83 23.93
CA SER A 462 21.82 14.63 24.06
C SER A 462 22.31 15.07 22.69
N VAL A 463 22.99 16.22 22.65
CA VAL A 463 23.51 16.84 21.43
C VAL A 463 24.92 17.37 21.70
N GLU A 464 25.90 16.85 20.98
CA GLU A 464 27.30 17.27 21.02
C GLU A 464 27.65 18.03 19.73
N LEU A 465 28.35 19.16 19.86
CA LEU A 465 28.88 19.90 18.70
C LEU A 465 30.20 19.25 18.27
N VAL A 466 30.18 18.53 17.16
CA VAL A 466 31.34 17.81 16.62
C VAL A 466 32.29 18.75 15.87
N GLN A 467 31.74 19.65 15.07
CA GLN A 467 32.50 20.64 14.31
C GLN A 467 31.63 21.87 14.02
N GLN A 468 32.11 23.06 14.41
CA GLN A 468 31.64 24.30 13.80
C GLN A 468 32.29 24.44 12.41
N VAL A 469 31.50 24.66 11.36
CA VAL A 469 32.00 24.76 9.98
C VAL A 469 32.25 26.23 9.62
N ASP A 470 31.26 27.08 9.87
CA ASP A 470 31.33 28.54 9.81
C ASP A 470 30.33 29.16 10.81
N GLU A 471 29.95 30.43 10.67
CA GLU A 471 29.01 31.10 11.58
C GLU A 471 27.56 30.58 11.49
N ASP A 472 27.18 29.96 10.37
CA ASP A 472 25.81 29.53 10.06
C ASP A 472 25.71 28.02 9.74
N ASP A 473 26.84 27.30 9.70
CA ASP A 473 26.92 25.85 9.53
C ASP A 473 27.67 25.13 10.65
N ALA A 474 27.09 24.03 11.14
CA ALA A 474 27.65 23.19 12.21
C ALA A 474 27.25 21.71 12.05
N ILE A 475 28.12 20.81 12.51
CA ILE A 475 27.87 19.36 12.54
C ILE A 475 27.73 18.91 13.99
N TYR A 476 26.63 18.21 14.26
CA TYR A 476 26.28 17.69 15.59
C TYR A 476 26.21 16.17 15.61
N HIS A 477 26.60 15.58 16.74
CA HIS A 477 26.24 14.21 17.10
C HIS A 477 25.01 14.26 18.00
N VAL A 478 23.95 13.55 17.61
CA VAL A 478 22.66 13.55 18.31
C VAL A 478 22.33 12.13 18.71
N ILE A 479 22.00 11.93 19.98
CA ILE A 479 21.51 10.64 20.49
C ILE A 479 20.00 10.76 20.73
N SER A 480 19.24 9.84 20.14
CA SER A 480 17.82 9.64 20.37
C SER A 480 17.58 8.54 21.40
N PRO A 481 16.53 8.61 22.24
CA PRO A 481 16.06 7.43 22.95
C PRO A 481 15.68 6.29 21.97
N PRO A 482 15.62 5.02 22.45
CA PRO A 482 15.03 3.93 21.69
C PRO A 482 13.57 4.24 21.32
N ILE A 483 13.16 3.88 20.10
CA ILE A 483 11.83 4.13 19.55
C ILE A 483 11.29 2.83 18.94
N GLY A 484 10.14 2.37 19.46
CA GLY A 484 9.62 1.03 19.18
C GLY A 484 10.32 -0.07 19.98
N ASP A 485 10.29 -1.30 19.48
CA ASP A 485 10.70 -2.51 20.23
C ASP A 485 12.22 -2.77 20.27
N ASP A 486 13.05 -1.88 19.71
CA ASP A 486 14.52 -2.00 19.83
C ASP A 486 15.01 -1.37 21.14
N PRO A 487 15.65 -2.11 22.06
CA PRO A 487 16.21 -1.54 23.29
C PRO A 487 17.40 -0.58 23.05
N LYS A 488 17.98 -0.52 21.83
CA LYS A 488 19.11 0.38 21.56
C LYS A 488 18.69 1.83 21.27
N PRO A 489 19.38 2.83 21.86
CA PRO A 489 19.27 4.22 21.40
C PRO A 489 19.79 4.35 19.96
N GLN A 490 19.27 5.34 19.23
CA GLN A 490 19.74 5.68 17.89
C GLN A 490 20.71 6.85 17.93
N ASP A 491 21.71 6.87 17.04
CA ASP A 491 22.65 7.98 16.90
C ASP A 491 22.65 8.57 15.48
N PHE A 492 22.90 9.89 15.40
CA PHE A 492 22.87 10.65 14.16
C PHE A 492 24.07 11.59 14.12
N VAL A 493 24.67 11.73 12.93
CA VAL A 493 25.62 12.80 12.63
C VAL A 493 24.92 13.72 11.64
N ILE A 494 24.62 14.96 12.05
CA ILE A 494 23.73 15.89 11.34
C ILE A 494 24.49 17.17 11.01
N LEU A 495 24.53 17.55 9.73
CA LEU A 495 24.85 18.91 9.30
C LEU A 495 23.60 19.78 9.46
N ALA A 496 23.74 20.85 10.24
CA ALA A 496 22.76 21.90 10.42
C ALA A 496 23.23 23.18 9.70
N SER A 497 22.41 23.66 8.77
CA SER A 497 22.69 24.83 7.92
C SER A 497 21.59 25.86 8.12
N ARG A 498 21.85 26.95 8.85
CA ARG A 498 20.87 28.02 9.08
C ARG A 498 21.09 29.17 8.10
N ARG A 499 20.03 29.80 7.60
CA ARG A 499 20.10 30.99 6.72
C ARG A 499 18.96 31.96 7.04
N LYS A 500 19.30 33.25 6.99
CA LYS A 500 18.34 34.37 7.04
C LYS A 500 17.60 34.48 5.69
N PRO A 501 16.40 35.10 5.65
CA PRO A 501 15.69 35.38 4.40
C PRO A 501 16.54 36.24 3.46
N CYS A 502 16.40 36.05 2.14
CA CYS A 502 17.05 36.88 1.14
C CYS A 502 16.24 38.15 0.85
N ASP A 503 14.92 38.00 0.67
CA ASP A 503 13.97 39.07 0.35
C ASP A 503 12.80 39.13 1.36
N ASN A 504 12.02 40.22 1.32
CA ASN A 504 10.83 40.35 2.17
C ASN A 504 9.77 39.31 1.77
N GLY A 505 9.49 38.37 2.67
CA GLY A 505 8.53 37.26 2.48
C GLY A 505 9.18 35.88 2.38
N ASP A 506 10.49 35.82 2.17
CA ASP A 506 11.28 34.58 2.29
C ASP A 506 11.23 34.06 3.75
N PRO A 507 11.27 32.75 3.99
CA PRO A 507 11.45 32.21 5.33
C PRO A 507 12.90 32.35 5.81
N TYR A 508 13.08 32.47 7.13
CA TYR A 508 14.32 32.00 7.76
C TYR A 508 14.33 30.46 7.66
N VAL A 509 15.49 29.84 7.38
CA VAL A 509 15.60 28.39 7.14
C VAL A 509 16.65 27.79 8.06
N ILE A 510 16.35 26.64 8.67
CA ILE A 510 17.32 25.80 9.39
C ILE A 510 17.23 24.40 8.81
N ALA A 511 18.11 24.06 7.87
CA ALA A 511 18.11 22.77 7.20
C ALA A 511 18.99 21.75 7.93
N LEU A 512 18.51 20.50 8.01
CA LEU A 512 19.12 19.40 8.73
C LEU A 512 19.22 18.18 7.80
N ARG A 513 20.43 17.62 7.65
CA ARG A 513 20.64 16.35 6.94
C ARG A 513 21.78 15.53 7.53
N SER A 514 21.72 14.21 7.35
CA SER A 514 22.77 13.32 7.84
C SER A 514 24.03 13.38 6.96
N VAL A 515 25.19 13.40 7.63
CA VAL A 515 26.51 13.36 6.99
C VAL A 515 27.40 12.30 7.64
N THR A 516 28.24 11.61 6.87
CA THR A 516 29.16 10.60 7.44
C THR A 516 30.54 11.21 7.69
N LEU A 517 30.99 11.16 8.95
CA LEU A 517 32.31 11.57 9.38
C LEU A 517 33.22 10.35 9.65
N PRO A 518 34.49 10.36 9.23
CA PRO A 518 35.41 9.25 9.49
C PRO A 518 35.75 9.09 10.99
N THR A 519 35.50 10.13 11.80
CA THR A 519 35.64 10.15 13.27
C THR A 519 34.41 9.59 13.99
N HIS A 520 33.20 9.74 13.43
CA HIS A 520 31.92 9.36 14.05
C HIS A 520 31.27 8.20 13.26
N ARG A 521 32.02 7.11 13.14
CA ARG A 521 31.56 5.84 12.55
C ARG A 521 30.47 5.21 13.42
N GLU A 522 29.79 4.21 12.87
CA GLU A 522 28.78 3.44 13.60
C GLU A 522 29.42 2.70 14.78
N MET A 523 28.87 2.91 15.98
CA MET A 523 29.34 2.29 17.22
C MET A 523 28.37 1.18 17.64
N PRO A 524 28.84 -0.01 18.07
CA PRO A 524 27.95 -1.13 18.44
C PRO A 524 26.96 -0.87 19.57
N GLU A 525 27.15 0.20 20.35
CA GLU A 525 26.22 0.66 21.40
C GLU A 525 24.92 1.25 20.82
N TYR A 526 25.01 1.96 19.70
CA TYR A 526 23.90 2.68 19.06
C TYR A 526 23.43 1.97 17.80
N ARG A 527 22.25 2.35 17.30
CA ARG A 527 21.85 2.11 15.91
C ARG A 527 21.99 3.42 15.14
N ARG A 528 22.86 3.45 14.12
CA ARG A 528 22.98 4.60 13.23
C ARG A 528 21.64 4.85 12.54
N GLY A 529 21.10 6.05 12.73
CA GLY A 529 19.96 6.56 11.99
C GLY A 529 20.39 7.67 11.02
N GLU A 530 19.53 7.93 10.04
CA GLU A 530 19.78 8.92 8.98
C GLU A 530 18.54 9.77 8.74
N THR A 531 18.73 11.04 8.37
CA THR A 531 17.68 11.93 7.85
C THR A 531 18.14 12.56 6.53
N LEU A 532 17.37 12.33 5.47
CA LEU A 532 17.72 12.76 4.11
C LEU A 532 17.56 14.27 3.92
N CYS A 533 16.44 14.80 4.42
CA CYS A 533 16.13 16.21 4.51
C CYS A 533 15.11 16.43 5.65
N SER A 534 15.41 17.33 6.57
CA SER A 534 14.48 17.84 7.57
C SER A 534 14.87 19.26 7.99
N GLY A 535 14.10 19.91 8.87
CA GLY A 535 14.46 21.22 9.41
C GLY A 535 13.28 22.14 9.64
N PHE A 536 13.57 23.40 9.96
CA PHE A 536 12.57 24.43 10.26
C PHE A 536 12.54 25.52 9.20
N CYS A 537 11.37 26.11 8.99
CA CYS A 537 11.17 27.35 8.26
C CYS A 537 10.28 28.29 9.07
N PHE A 538 10.61 29.59 9.06
CA PHE A 538 9.94 30.62 9.86
C PHE A 538 9.51 31.79 8.97
N TRP A 539 8.22 32.11 8.95
CA TRP A 539 7.69 33.31 8.28
C TRP A 539 7.21 34.32 9.31
N ARG A 540 7.52 35.60 9.12
CA ARG A 540 6.96 36.70 9.91
C ARG A 540 5.57 37.04 9.37
N GLU A 541 4.53 36.74 10.15
CA GLU A 541 3.12 36.99 9.80
C GLU A 541 2.60 38.31 10.40
N GLY A 542 3.32 38.88 11.36
CA GLY A 542 3.00 40.17 11.98
C GLY A 542 4.00 40.56 13.07
N ASP A 543 3.72 41.67 13.76
CA ASP A 543 4.53 42.13 14.89
C ASP A 543 4.54 41.08 16.02
N GLN A 544 5.73 40.55 16.33
CA GLN A 544 5.93 39.42 17.24
C GLN A 544 5.07 38.19 16.92
N LEU A 545 4.69 37.96 15.65
CA LEU A 545 3.93 36.77 15.23
C LEU A 545 4.68 36.00 14.14
N THR A 546 5.03 34.75 14.45
CA THR A 546 5.80 33.87 13.57
C THR A 546 5.05 32.58 13.27
N LYS A 547 4.95 32.23 11.98
CA LYS A 547 4.57 30.88 11.55
C LYS A 547 5.81 30.00 11.61
N VAL A 548 5.78 29.01 12.51
CA VAL A 548 6.85 28.04 12.70
C VAL A 548 6.43 26.72 12.05
N SER A 549 7.18 26.26 11.06
CA SER A 549 6.92 24.96 10.43
C SER A 549 8.16 24.07 10.43
N TYR A 550 7.99 22.81 10.84
CA TYR A 550 9.03 21.78 10.85
C TYR A 550 8.74 20.71 9.80
N TYR A 551 9.69 20.50 8.89
CA TYR A 551 9.59 19.54 7.78
C TYR A 551 10.49 18.33 8.04
N ASN A 552 10.05 17.15 7.61
CA ASN A 552 10.85 15.93 7.69
C ASN A 552 10.45 14.94 6.58
N GLN A 553 11.45 14.49 5.81
CA GLN A 553 11.32 13.37 4.88
C GLN A 553 11.66 12.07 5.62
N ALA A 554 10.65 11.24 5.86
CA ALA A 554 10.77 10.10 6.77
C ALA A 554 11.67 9.00 6.19
N THR A 555 12.64 8.58 7.00
CA THR A 555 13.57 7.49 6.67
C THR A 555 13.13 6.17 7.34
N PRO A 556 13.60 5.01 6.85
CA PRO A 556 13.14 3.70 7.35
C PRO A 556 13.30 3.47 8.86
N GLY A 557 14.29 4.13 9.50
CA GLY A 557 14.51 4.02 10.94
C GLY A 557 13.41 4.64 11.82
N PHE A 558 12.64 5.58 11.27
CA PHE A 558 11.56 6.29 11.97
C PHE A 558 10.17 6.08 11.36
N LEU A 559 10.06 5.43 10.21
CA LEU A 559 8.80 5.31 9.45
C LEU A 559 7.62 4.86 10.33
N ASN A 560 7.81 3.85 11.17
CA ASN A 560 6.79 3.33 12.12
C ASN A 560 6.26 4.41 13.09
N TYR A 561 7.13 5.29 13.58
CA TYR A 561 6.76 6.40 14.48
C TYR A 561 6.01 7.51 13.71
N VAL A 562 6.47 7.81 12.49
CA VAL A 562 5.83 8.80 11.60
C VAL A 562 4.43 8.34 11.18
N THR A 563 4.27 7.11 10.69
CA THR A 563 2.96 6.58 10.24
C THR A 563 1.95 6.51 11.37
N THR A 564 2.38 6.20 12.61
CA THR A 564 1.53 6.22 13.81
C THR A 564 0.95 7.61 14.07
N ASN A 565 1.79 8.64 14.08
CA ASN A 565 1.35 10.01 14.34
C ASN A 565 0.51 10.57 13.17
N VAL A 566 0.95 10.34 11.93
CA VAL A 566 0.24 10.74 10.69
C VAL A 566 -1.17 10.14 10.57
N THR A 567 -1.41 8.97 11.16
CA THR A 567 -2.73 8.31 11.13
C THR A 567 -3.61 8.63 12.34
N GLY A 568 -3.12 9.45 13.28
CA GLY A 568 -3.85 9.82 14.49
C GLY A 568 -3.95 8.69 15.53
N LEU A 569 -3.00 7.75 15.52
CA LEU A 569 -2.87 6.69 16.54
C LEU A 569 -1.95 7.12 17.70
N SER A 570 -1.18 8.20 17.50
CA SER A 570 -0.37 8.88 18.51
C SER A 570 -0.48 10.40 18.35
N SER A 571 -0.41 11.11 19.47
CA SER A 571 -0.38 12.58 19.56
C SER A 571 0.99 13.11 20.02
N GLU A 572 2.05 12.32 19.86
CA GLU A 572 3.41 12.70 20.24
C GLU A 572 3.97 13.85 19.41
N PHE A 573 3.65 13.90 18.11
CA PHE A 573 3.92 15.05 17.23
C PHE A 573 3.39 16.35 17.86
N TYR A 574 2.11 16.36 18.23
CA TYR A 574 1.45 17.50 18.87
C TYR A 574 2.06 17.82 20.24
N THR A 575 2.36 16.80 21.04
CA THR A 575 2.99 16.95 22.36
C THR A 575 4.36 17.63 22.26
N THR A 576 5.21 17.19 21.32
CA THR A 576 6.53 17.78 21.06
C THR A 576 6.44 19.18 20.45
N PHE A 577 5.51 19.44 19.52
CA PHE A 577 5.35 20.79 18.96
C PHE A 577 4.76 21.78 19.98
N LYS A 578 3.90 21.33 20.89
CA LYS A 578 3.45 22.15 22.03
C LYS A 578 4.57 22.44 23.04
N ALA A 579 5.48 21.50 23.26
CA ALA A 579 6.69 21.76 24.04
C ALA A 579 7.61 22.80 23.34
N CYS A 580 7.68 22.76 22.00
CA CYS A 580 8.38 23.76 21.20
C CYS A 580 7.75 25.16 21.33
N GLU A 581 6.41 25.26 21.28
CA GLU A 581 5.69 26.52 21.53
C GLU A 581 6.03 27.08 22.92
N GLN A 582 5.91 26.25 23.96
CA GLN A 582 6.19 26.68 25.34
C GLN A 582 7.64 27.16 25.49
N PHE A 583 8.62 26.41 24.95
CA PHE A 583 10.03 26.80 24.94
C PHE A 583 10.25 28.16 24.26
N LEU A 584 9.62 28.41 23.10
CA LEU A 584 9.71 29.70 22.41
C LEU A 584 9.10 30.84 23.24
N LEU A 585 7.95 30.61 23.88
CA LEU A 585 7.27 31.61 24.72
C LEU A 585 8.06 31.93 26.01
N ASP A 586 8.65 30.92 26.66
CA ASP A 586 9.43 31.09 27.88
C ASP A 586 10.73 31.87 27.60
N ASN A 587 11.39 31.60 26.47
CA ASN A 587 12.66 32.22 26.07
C ASN A 587 12.46 33.45 25.15
N ARG A 588 11.24 33.99 25.01
CA ARG A 588 10.93 35.13 24.13
C ARG A 588 11.67 36.43 24.49
N ASN A 589 12.10 36.54 25.75
CA ASN A 589 12.82 37.69 26.31
C ASN A 589 14.33 37.43 26.50
N ASP A 590 14.84 36.25 26.13
CA ASP A 590 16.27 35.93 26.20
C ASP A 590 17.04 36.83 25.22
N LEU A 591 17.64 37.90 25.74
CA LEU A 591 18.56 38.76 24.99
C LEU A 591 19.76 37.93 24.52
N ALA A 592 19.74 37.53 23.25
CA ALA A 592 20.84 36.79 22.63
C ALA A 592 22.15 37.60 22.79
N PRO A 593 23.22 37.03 23.40
CA PRO A 593 24.42 37.79 23.75
C PRO A 593 25.22 38.30 22.53
N SER A 594 24.86 37.86 21.31
CA SER A 594 25.39 38.38 20.05
C SER A 594 24.87 39.77 19.64
N LEU A 595 23.82 40.30 20.28
CA LEU A 595 23.26 41.62 19.96
C LEU A 595 23.90 42.81 20.72
N GLN A 596 24.98 42.58 21.47
CA GLN A 596 25.79 43.64 22.10
C GLN A 596 27.03 44.07 21.30
N ALA A 597 27.17 43.61 20.05
CA ALA A 597 28.33 43.87 19.19
C ALA A 597 27.92 44.34 17.77
N LEU A 598 27.11 45.40 17.70
CA LEU A 598 26.77 46.17 16.50
C LEU A 598 26.72 47.67 16.85
#